data_AF-A0A7W0KB03-F1
#
_entry.id   AF-A0A7W0KB03-F1
#
_cell.length_a   1.000
_cell.length_b   1.000
_cell.length_c   1.000
_cell.angle_alpha   90.00
_cell.angle_beta   90.00
_cell.angle_gamma   90.00
#
_symmetry.space_group_name_H-M   'P 1'
#
loop_
_entity.id
_entity.type
_entity.pdbx_description
1 polymer ?
#
loop_
_entity_poly.entity_id
_entity_poly.type
_entity_poly.pdbx_seq_one_letter_code
_entity_poly.pdbx_strand_id
1 'polypeptide(L)'
;MKSTAWGAVVAGMIGVAPALAAVAEPAGMQGTKASATKPAETVETVAVGGCLKEGRIETWDLLDASEPVASSANAPSPKELADLPKSGTSKFELMGVAIFNLPSHRNHAVVVKGLLIKASPVNRINVTSVTTISDTCLPKP
;
A
#
# COMPACT_ATOMS: atom_id res chain seq x y z
N MET A 1 41.75 -26.22 -21.86
CA MET A 1 42.96 -26.81 -21.24
C MET A 1 43.95 -25.69 -20.97
N LYS A 2 44.17 -25.32 -19.71
CA LYS A 2 45.39 -24.67 -19.19
C LYS A 2 45.28 -24.69 -17.66
N SER A 3 46.10 -25.57 -17.09
CA SER A 3 46.31 -25.81 -15.67
C SER A 3 47.50 -24.95 -15.23
N THR A 4 47.42 -24.27 -14.09
CA THR A 4 48.61 -23.96 -13.28
C THR A 4 48.20 -23.74 -11.83
N ALA A 5 48.82 -24.51 -10.94
CA ALA A 5 48.59 -24.60 -9.50
C ALA A 5 49.53 -23.67 -8.70
N TRP A 6 49.65 -23.96 -7.40
CA TRP A 6 50.58 -23.44 -6.36
C TRP A 6 50.02 -22.20 -5.63
N GLY A 7 49.76 -22.17 -4.31
CA GLY A 7 50.15 -23.02 -3.19
C GLY A 7 51.02 -22.22 -2.22
N ALA A 8 50.49 -21.84 -1.05
CA ALA A 8 51.28 -21.55 0.16
C ALA A 8 50.38 -21.49 1.40
N VAL A 9 50.60 -22.44 2.30
CA VAL A 9 50.10 -22.50 3.68
C VAL A 9 51.14 -21.82 4.56
N VAL A 10 50.73 -20.95 5.49
CA VAL A 10 51.55 -20.57 6.64
C VAL A 10 50.71 -20.74 7.91
N ALA A 11 51.25 -21.55 8.80
CA ALA A 11 50.75 -21.84 10.14
C ALA A 11 51.51 -21.01 11.19
N GLY A 12 50.88 -20.80 12.35
CA GLY A 12 51.49 -20.28 13.58
C GLY A 12 51.03 -18.84 13.89
N MET A 13 50.72 -18.44 15.12
CA MET A 13 50.97 -19.03 16.44
C MET A 13 49.90 -18.57 17.44
N ILE A 14 49.77 -19.41 18.46
CA ILE A 14 49.00 -19.24 19.70
C ILE A 14 49.53 -18.04 20.50
N GLY A 15 48.62 -17.24 21.05
CA GLY A 15 48.92 -16.26 22.10
C GLY A 15 47.66 -15.91 22.89
N VAL A 16 47.54 -16.47 24.10
CA VAL A 16 46.55 -16.07 25.10
C VAL A 16 47.28 -15.23 26.16
N ALA A 17 46.77 -14.04 26.45
CA ALA A 17 46.98 -13.36 27.73
C ALA A 17 45.76 -12.47 28.06
N PRO A 18 45.34 -12.39 29.34
CA PRO A 18 44.12 -11.68 29.75
C PRO A 18 44.39 -10.30 30.39
N ALA A 19 43.28 -9.57 30.52
CA ALA A 19 42.95 -8.58 31.54
C ALA A 19 43.74 -7.25 31.61
N LEU A 20 43.03 -6.14 31.41
CA LEU A 20 42.67 -5.15 32.45
C LEU A 20 42.16 -3.86 31.78
N ALA A 21 41.06 -3.35 32.32
CA ALA A 21 40.38 -2.15 31.85
C ALA A 21 41.23 -0.88 32.03
N ALA A 22 41.19 0.01 31.04
CA ALA A 22 41.51 1.41 31.19
C ALA A 22 40.45 2.24 30.46
N VAL A 23 39.89 3.18 31.20
CA VAL A 23 38.86 4.15 30.82
C VAL A 23 39.32 5.05 29.67
N ALA A 24 38.42 5.31 28.72
CA ALA A 24 38.52 6.42 27.79
C ALA A 24 37.11 6.90 27.44
N GLU A 25 36.76 8.10 27.89
CA GLU A 25 35.64 8.87 27.33
C GLU A 25 36.06 9.36 25.94
N PRO A 26 35.26 9.16 24.88
CA PRO A 26 35.29 10.06 23.75
C PRO A 26 34.09 11.00 23.83
N ALA A 27 34.40 12.27 24.12
CA ALA A 27 33.61 13.39 23.65
C ALA A 27 33.34 13.20 22.15
N GLY A 28 32.07 13.07 21.80
CA GLY A 28 31.68 12.78 20.43
C GLY A 28 30.18 12.61 20.29
N MET A 29 29.42 13.69 20.52
CA MET A 29 28.12 13.84 19.87
C MET A 29 28.36 13.91 18.36
N GLN A 30 28.51 12.74 17.74
CA GLN A 30 28.33 12.60 16.31
C GLN A 30 26.84 12.81 16.07
N GLY A 31 26.50 14.04 15.71
CA GLY A 31 25.15 14.39 15.28
C GLY A 31 24.70 13.38 14.24
N THR A 32 23.74 12.54 14.61
CA THR A 32 22.92 11.84 13.65
C THR A 32 22.36 12.91 12.74
N LYS A 33 22.80 12.92 11.48
CA LYS A 33 22.10 13.66 10.43
C LYS A 33 20.65 13.24 10.55
N ALA A 34 19.80 14.16 11.01
CA ALA A 34 18.37 13.95 10.99
C ALA A 34 18.02 13.60 9.56
N SER A 35 17.67 12.33 9.30
CA SER A 35 16.98 11.98 8.07
C SER A 35 15.79 12.90 8.02
N ALA A 36 15.75 13.78 7.01
CA ALA A 36 14.61 14.64 6.78
C ALA A 36 13.39 13.73 6.66
N THR A 37 12.54 13.72 7.70
CA THR A 37 11.25 13.07 7.64
C THR A 37 10.50 13.74 6.51
N LYS A 38 10.31 13.02 5.38
CA LYS A 38 9.43 13.45 4.29
C LYS A 38 8.12 13.90 4.95
N PRO A 39 7.61 15.11 4.69
CA PRO A 39 6.33 15.54 5.22
C PRO A 39 5.32 14.43 4.96
N ALA A 40 4.57 14.03 5.99
CA ALA A 40 3.54 13.01 5.83
C ALA A 40 2.63 13.45 4.68
N GLU A 41 2.60 12.68 3.59
CA GLU A 41 1.65 12.93 2.51
C GLU A 41 0.25 12.86 3.13
N THR A 42 -0.51 13.94 2.98
CA THR A 42 -1.90 13.99 3.43
C THR A 42 -2.66 12.90 2.72
N VAL A 43 -3.14 11.92 3.47
CA VAL A 43 -3.97 10.83 2.95
C VAL A 43 -5.37 11.40 2.70
N GLU A 44 -5.75 11.48 1.44
CA GLU A 44 -7.04 12.05 1.02
C GLU A 44 -8.14 10.99 1.13
N THR A 45 -9.28 11.37 1.71
CA THR A 45 -10.49 10.54 1.66
C THR A 45 -11.24 10.84 0.37
N VAL A 46 -11.56 9.79 -0.39
CA VAL A 46 -12.17 9.89 -1.71
C VAL A 46 -13.40 9.00 -1.84
N ALA A 47 -14.24 9.30 -2.81
CA ALA A 47 -15.31 8.45 -3.32
C ALA A 47 -14.99 8.04 -4.77
N VAL A 48 -15.20 6.77 -5.09
CA VAL A 48 -14.97 6.20 -6.42
C VAL A 48 -16.09 5.24 -6.77
N GLY A 49 -16.75 5.44 -7.92
CA GLY A 49 -17.71 4.49 -8.47
C GLY A 49 -17.04 3.51 -9.41
N GLY A 50 -17.38 2.23 -9.36
CA GLY A 50 -16.83 1.23 -10.29
C GLY A 50 -17.42 -0.16 -10.12
N CYS A 51 -16.84 -1.11 -10.84
CA CYS A 51 -17.21 -2.52 -10.86
C CYS A 51 -16.39 -3.33 -9.84
N LEU A 52 -17.07 -3.96 -8.87
CA LEU A 52 -16.38 -4.75 -7.85
C LEU A 52 -16.05 -6.15 -8.39
N LYS A 53 -14.77 -6.53 -8.33
CA LYS A 53 -14.27 -7.83 -8.78
C LYS A 53 -13.34 -8.46 -7.75
N GLU A 54 -13.37 -9.78 -7.68
CA GLU A 54 -12.33 -10.52 -6.96
C GLU A 54 -11.05 -10.48 -7.79
N GLY A 55 -9.93 -10.22 -7.10
CA GLY A 55 -8.58 -10.18 -7.67
C GLY A 55 -7.94 -11.57 -7.75
N ARG A 56 -6.60 -11.61 -7.78
CA ARG A 56 -5.86 -12.86 -8.05
C ARG A 56 -5.78 -13.80 -6.85
N ILE A 57 -5.57 -13.26 -5.63
CA ILE A 57 -5.48 -14.06 -4.39
C ILE A 57 -5.96 -13.17 -3.25
N GLU A 58 -7.16 -13.44 -2.72
CA GLU A 58 -7.74 -12.77 -1.54
C GLU A 58 -7.81 -11.22 -1.62
N THR A 59 -7.57 -10.66 -2.80
CA THR A 59 -7.65 -9.24 -3.07
C THR A 59 -8.97 -8.90 -3.75
N TRP A 60 -9.36 -7.64 -3.64
CA TRP A 60 -10.53 -7.10 -4.28
C TRP A 60 -10.13 -5.91 -5.13
N ASP A 61 -10.62 -5.88 -6.35
CA ASP A 61 -10.35 -4.81 -7.31
C ASP A 61 -11.63 -4.03 -7.58
N LEU A 62 -11.49 -2.71 -7.73
CA LEU A 62 -12.48 -1.84 -8.32
C LEU A 62 -12.03 -1.52 -9.74
N LEU A 63 -12.71 -2.11 -10.72
CA LEU A 63 -12.44 -1.95 -12.15
C LEU A 63 -13.39 -0.94 -12.78
N ASP A 64 -13.04 -0.45 -13.97
CA ASP A 64 -13.83 0.55 -14.72
C ASP A 64 -14.27 1.69 -13.80
N ALA A 65 -13.34 2.11 -12.96
CA ALA A 65 -13.59 2.99 -11.84
C ALA A 65 -13.50 4.45 -12.31
N SER A 66 -14.30 5.30 -11.71
CA SER A 66 -14.22 6.74 -11.91
C SER A 66 -12.91 7.32 -11.39
N GLU A 67 -12.64 8.57 -11.75
CA GLU A 67 -11.62 9.34 -11.04
C GLU A 67 -12.03 9.56 -9.57
N PRO A 68 -11.06 9.61 -8.63
CA PRO A 68 -11.35 9.89 -7.24
C PRO A 68 -11.91 11.29 -7.03
N VAL A 69 -13.01 11.41 -6.29
CA VAL A 69 -13.60 12.68 -5.87
C VAL A 69 -13.42 12.82 -4.37
N ALA A 70 -12.89 13.97 -3.92
CA ALA A 70 -12.73 14.26 -2.48
C ALA A 70 -14.07 14.07 -1.74
N SER A 71 -14.01 13.36 -0.61
CA SER A 71 -15.20 12.93 0.13
C SER A 71 -14.93 12.83 1.63
N SER A 72 -16.00 12.74 2.43
CA SER A 72 -15.92 12.25 3.82
C SER A 72 -15.83 10.72 3.87
N ALA A 73 -15.46 10.16 5.03
CA ALA A 73 -15.28 8.72 5.21
C ALA A 73 -16.59 7.93 5.41
N ASN A 74 -17.69 8.63 5.70
CA ASN A 74 -19.00 8.03 5.97
C ASN A 74 -19.67 7.55 4.68
N ALA A 75 -20.57 6.58 4.81
CA ALA A 75 -21.40 6.14 3.69
C ALA A 75 -22.07 7.33 2.99
N PRO A 76 -22.14 7.32 1.64
CA PRO A 76 -22.74 8.42 0.89
C PRO A 76 -24.22 8.59 1.24
N SER A 77 -24.67 9.84 1.31
CA SER A 77 -26.11 10.12 1.33
C SER A 77 -26.75 9.77 -0.03
N PRO A 78 -28.06 9.54 -0.11
CA PRO A 78 -28.72 9.27 -1.40
C PRO A 78 -28.49 10.37 -2.45
N LYS A 79 -28.46 11.63 -2.01
CA LYS A 79 -28.17 12.78 -2.88
C LYS A 79 -26.75 12.72 -3.42
N GLU A 80 -25.78 12.53 -2.53
CA GLU A 80 -24.37 12.40 -2.91
C GLU A 80 -24.15 11.23 -3.88
N LEU A 81 -24.80 10.09 -3.62
CA LEU A 81 -24.70 8.91 -4.48
C LEU A 81 -25.22 9.15 -5.90
N ALA A 82 -26.22 10.02 -6.07
CA ALA A 82 -26.77 10.38 -7.37
C ALA A 82 -25.81 11.26 -8.18
N ASP A 83 -25.05 12.13 -7.50
CA ASP A 83 -24.13 13.11 -8.11
C ASP A 83 -22.74 12.52 -8.40
N LEU A 84 -22.38 11.39 -7.76
CA LEU A 84 -21.08 10.77 -7.94
C LEU A 84 -20.94 10.07 -9.31
N PRO A 85 -19.76 10.18 -9.95
CA PRO A 85 -19.42 9.34 -11.09
C PRO A 85 -19.52 7.85 -10.74
N LYS A 86 -20.18 7.07 -11.60
CA LYS A 86 -20.50 5.65 -11.34
C LYS A 86 -19.53 4.68 -12.01
N SER A 87 -18.79 5.13 -13.01
CA SER A 87 -17.82 4.35 -13.76
C SER A 87 -16.77 5.27 -14.40
N GLY A 88 -15.71 4.67 -14.93
CA GLY A 88 -14.61 5.34 -15.62
C GLY A 88 -13.61 4.35 -16.20
N THR A 89 -12.35 4.76 -16.30
CA THR A 89 -11.27 3.95 -16.89
C THR A 89 -10.21 3.49 -15.88
N SER A 90 -10.31 3.98 -14.65
CA SER A 90 -9.32 3.75 -13.60
C SER A 90 -9.47 2.36 -12.96
N LYS A 91 -8.42 1.93 -12.26
CA LYS A 91 -8.39 0.69 -11.50
C LYS A 91 -7.81 0.94 -10.11
N PHE A 92 -8.43 0.35 -9.09
CA PHE A 92 -7.96 0.39 -7.72
C PHE A 92 -7.95 -1.00 -7.10
N GLU A 93 -6.97 -1.26 -6.23
CA GLU A 93 -6.97 -2.40 -5.32
C GLU A 93 -7.55 -1.96 -3.97
N LEU A 94 -8.45 -2.77 -3.41
CA LEU A 94 -9.16 -2.47 -2.17
C LEU A 94 -8.48 -3.14 -0.97
N MET A 95 -8.29 -2.36 0.09
CA MET A 95 -7.65 -2.77 1.33
C MET A 95 -8.64 -2.64 2.51
N GLY A 96 -8.39 -3.38 3.59
CA GLY A 96 -9.24 -3.30 4.79
C GLY A 96 -10.65 -3.88 4.60
N VAL A 97 -10.82 -4.79 3.63
CA VAL A 97 -12.13 -5.19 3.11
C VAL A 97 -12.91 -6.22 3.95
N ALA A 98 -12.27 -6.83 4.94
CA ALA A 98 -12.81 -7.98 5.67
C ALA A 98 -14.15 -7.73 6.38
N ILE A 99 -14.46 -6.47 6.70
CA ILE A 99 -15.68 -6.08 7.43
C ILE A 99 -16.86 -5.70 6.50
N PHE A 100 -16.66 -5.67 5.18
CA PHE A 100 -17.65 -5.13 4.22
C PHE A 100 -18.37 -6.21 3.40
N ASN A 101 -18.16 -7.49 3.70
CA ASN A 101 -18.81 -8.61 3.01
C ASN A 101 -18.75 -8.52 1.46
N LEU A 102 -17.60 -8.12 0.90
CA LEU A 102 -17.44 -7.95 -0.55
C LEU A 102 -17.87 -9.16 -1.41
N PRO A 103 -17.75 -10.43 -0.94
CA PRO A 103 -18.32 -11.57 -1.67
C PRO A 103 -19.79 -11.41 -2.08
N SER A 104 -20.64 -10.76 -1.27
CA SER A 104 -22.06 -10.55 -1.61
C SER A 104 -22.30 -9.43 -2.63
N HIS A 105 -21.27 -8.65 -2.96
CA HIS A 105 -21.34 -7.53 -3.91
C HIS A 105 -20.50 -7.79 -5.16
N ARG A 106 -20.02 -9.02 -5.36
CA ARG A 106 -19.21 -9.40 -6.50
C ARG A 106 -19.97 -9.15 -7.81
N ASN A 107 -19.30 -8.53 -8.78
CA ASN A 107 -19.85 -8.17 -10.08
C ASN A 107 -20.95 -7.10 -10.03
N HIS A 108 -21.13 -6.41 -8.89
CA HIS A 108 -22.03 -5.28 -8.78
C HIS A 108 -21.28 -3.98 -9.09
N ALA A 109 -22.02 -2.97 -9.54
CA ALA A 109 -21.50 -1.61 -9.50
C ALA A 109 -21.66 -1.06 -8.09
N VAL A 110 -20.58 -0.51 -7.56
CA VAL A 110 -20.51 0.02 -6.20
C VAL A 110 -19.88 1.39 -6.21
N VAL A 111 -20.23 2.21 -5.22
CA VAL A 111 -19.42 3.35 -4.79
C VAL A 111 -18.63 2.92 -3.56
N VAL A 112 -17.31 3.06 -3.65
CA VAL A 112 -16.37 2.85 -2.56
C VAL A 112 -15.92 4.21 -2.06
N LYS A 113 -15.99 4.43 -0.74
CA LYS A 113 -15.26 5.52 -0.10
C LYS A 113 -14.11 4.97 0.72
N GLY A 114 -13.05 5.75 0.81
CA GLY A 114 -11.91 5.38 1.60
C GLY A 114 -10.72 6.30 1.45
N LEU A 115 -9.63 5.91 2.08
CA LEU A 115 -8.36 6.62 2.03
C LEU A 115 -7.59 6.23 0.77
N LEU A 116 -7.31 7.19 -0.10
CA LEU A 116 -6.54 6.98 -1.32
C LEU A 116 -5.05 6.89 -1.00
N ILE A 117 -4.44 5.77 -1.40
CA ILE A 117 -3.01 5.51 -1.28
C ILE A 117 -2.45 5.44 -2.71
N LYS A 118 -1.71 6.47 -3.11
CA LYS A 118 -1.04 6.51 -4.41
C LYS A 118 0.11 5.52 -4.43
N ALA A 119 0.09 4.59 -5.39
CA ALA A 119 1.07 3.51 -5.48
C ALA A 119 1.32 3.09 -6.93
N SER A 120 2.46 2.45 -7.16
CA SER A 120 2.79 1.80 -8.43
C SER A 120 2.85 0.28 -8.22
N PRO A 121 2.25 -0.55 -9.09
CA PRO A 121 1.66 -0.17 -10.39
C PRO A 121 0.19 0.28 -10.33
N VAL A 122 -0.51 0.08 -9.21
CA VAL A 122 -1.95 0.38 -9.06
C VAL A 122 -2.19 1.11 -7.75
N ASN A 123 -3.03 2.15 -7.78
CA ASN A 123 -3.47 2.87 -6.58
C ASN A 123 -4.34 1.99 -5.69
N ARG A 124 -4.30 2.25 -4.38
CA ARG A 124 -5.06 1.48 -3.39
C ARG A 124 -6.06 2.35 -2.65
N ILE A 125 -7.16 1.75 -2.21
CA ILE A 125 -8.15 2.41 -1.36
C ILE A 125 -8.32 1.60 -0.09
N ASN A 126 -8.00 2.18 1.07
CA ASN A 126 -8.39 1.60 2.35
C ASN A 126 -9.86 1.92 2.59
N VAL A 127 -10.71 0.91 2.49
CA VAL A 127 -12.16 1.05 2.40
C VAL A 127 -12.74 1.48 3.75
N THR A 128 -13.57 2.52 3.74
CA THR A 128 -14.35 2.95 4.91
C THR A 128 -15.84 2.73 4.70
N SER A 129 -16.31 2.68 3.45
CA SER A 129 -17.68 2.28 3.13
C SER A 129 -17.80 1.73 1.72
N VAL A 130 -18.80 0.87 1.51
CA VAL A 130 -19.19 0.33 0.21
C VAL A 130 -20.70 0.48 0.09
N THR A 131 -21.17 1.03 -1.03
CA THR A 131 -22.60 1.19 -1.31
C THR A 131 -22.88 0.64 -2.69
N THR A 132 -23.77 -0.34 -2.78
CA THR A 132 -24.20 -0.91 -4.07
C THR A 132 -25.09 0.10 -4.80
N ILE A 133 -24.80 0.36 -6.07
CA ILE A 133 -25.58 1.24 -6.94
C ILE A 133 -26.29 0.50 -8.08
N SER A 134 -25.86 -0.72 -8.40
CA SER A 134 -26.51 -1.63 -9.35
C SER A 134 -26.05 -3.06 -9.10
N ASP A 135 -26.96 -4.02 -9.24
CA ASP A 135 -26.67 -5.46 -9.11
C ASP A 135 -25.79 -6.01 -10.25
N THR A 136 -25.51 -5.18 -11.25
CA THR A 136 -24.58 -5.51 -12.34
C THR A 136 -23.61 -4.35 -12.59
N CYS A 137 -22.39 -4.69 -12.98
CA CYS A 137 -21.41 -3.70 -13.42
C CYS A 137 -21.91 -2.91 -14.62
N LEU A 138 -21.67 -1.59 -14.59
CA LEU A 138 -22.06 -0.70 -15.66
C LEU A 138 -21.13 -0.85 -16.87
N PRO A 139 -21.62 -0.59 -18.10
CA PRO A 139 -20.77 -0.51 -19.27
C PRO A 139 -19.63 0.49 -19.07
N LYS A 140 -18.48 0.20 -19.65
CA LYS A 140 -17.37 1.14 -19.72
C LYS A 140 -17.82 2.39 -20.52
N PRO A 141 -17.56 3.60 -20.02
CA PRO A 141 -17.82 4.82 -20.78
C PRO A 141 -16.93 4.94 -22.02
#